data_AF-A0A7V9KDB8-F1
#
_entry.id   AF-A0A7V9KDB8-F1
#
_cell.length_a   1.000
_cell.length_b   1.000
_cell.length_c   1.000
_cell.angle_alpha   90.00
_cell.angle_beta   90.00
_cell.angle_gamma   90.00
#
_symmetry.space_group_name_H-M   'P 1'
#
loop_
_entity.id
_entity.type
_entity.pdbx_description
1 polymer ?
#
loop_
_entity_poly.entity_id
_entity_poly.type
_entity_poly.pdbx_seq_one_letter_code
_entity_poly.pdbx_strand_id
1 'polypeptide(L)' 'MAEDHQDKSDRAERELEGMEHESERLGDRIGEARTDWERKKGDDAVPGAGGDPAAAESGLPPEADEPTGG' A
#
# COMPACT_ATOMS: atom_id res chain seq x y z
N MET A 1 -19.36 -37.66 -13.67
CA MET A 1 -17.99 -37.13 -13.87
C MET A 1 -17.99 -35.79 -14.60
N ALA A 2 -18.85 -35.57 -15.62
CA ALA A 2 -18.90 -34.28 -16.34
C ALA A 2 -19.38 -33.09 -15.47
N GLU A 3 -20.32 -33.29 -14.54
CA GLU A 3 -20.84 -32.22 -13.65
C GLU A 3 -19.77 -31.66 -12.68
N ASP A 4 -18.85 -32.51 -12.19
CA ASP A 4 -17.76 -32.08 -11.29
C ASP A 4 -16.72 -31.20 -12.01
N HIS A 5 -16.53 -31.40 -13.31
CA HIS A 5 -15.66 -30.55 -14.12
C HIS A 5 -16.30 -29.20 -14.45
N GLN A 6 -17.62 -29.15 -14.65
CA GLN A 6 -18.34 -27.89 -14.90
C GLN A 6 -18.35 -27.01 -13.65
N ASP A 7 -18.67 -27.56 -12.47
CA ASP A 7 -18.72 -26.81 -11.21
C ASP A 7 -17.34 -26.19 -10.85
N LYS A 8 -16.25 -26.91 -11.17
CA LYS A 8 -14.88 -26.40 -10.99
C LYS A 8 -14.54 -25.27 -11.97
N SER A 9 -15.00 -25.34 -13.22
CA SER A 9 -14.80 -24.26 -14.20
C SER A 9 -15.52 -23.00 -13.75
N ASP A 10 -16.80 -23.12 -13.40
CA ASP A 10 -17.62 -21.99 -12.97
C ASP A 10 -17.07 -21.32 -11.71
N ARG A 11 -16.51 -22.11 -10.78
CA ARG A 11 -15.84 -21.58 -9.60
C ARG A 11 -14.54 -20.84 -9.95
N ALA A 12 -13.73 -21.40 -10.83
CA ALA A 12 -12.48 -20.77 -11.25
C ALA A 12 -12.74 -19.47 -12.01
N GLU A 13 -13.74 -19.42 -12.87
CA GLU A 13 -14.16 -18.22 -13.61
C GLU A 13 -14.58 -17.10 -12.65
N ARG A 14 -15.43 -17.40 -11.67
CA ARG A 14 -15.83 -16.43 -10.63
C ARG A 14 -14.65 -15.93 -9.79
N GLU A 15 -13.70 -16.81 -9.48
CA GLU A 15 -12.51 -16.42 -8.73
C GLU A 15 -11.59 -15.50 -9.55
N LEU A 16 -11.41 -15.78 -10.85
CA LEU A 16 -10.66 -14.94 -11.76
C LEU A 16 -11.28 -13.57 -11.93
N GLU A 17 -12.60 -13.48 -12.12
CA GLU A 17 -13.33 -12.20 -12.19
C GLU A 17 -13.15 -11.39 -10.88
N GLY A 18 -13.23 -12.06 -9.74
CA GLY A 18 -12.99 -11.43 -8.44
C GLY A 18 -11.55 -10.90 -8.29
N MET A 19 -10.56 -11.67 -8.74
CA MET A 19 -9.16 -11.24 -8.73
C MET A 19 -8.88 -10.09 -9.68
N GLU A 20 -9.51 -10.08 -10.87
CA GLU A 20 -9.40 -8.99 -11.83
C GLU A 20 -9.93 -7.68 -11.23
N HIS A 21 -11.12 -7.72 -10.65
CA HIS A 21 -11.73 -6.54 -10.03
C HIS A 21 -10.90 -5.98 -8.86
N GLU A 22 -10.36 -6.85 -8.00
CA GLU A 22 -9.49 -6.41 -6.90
C GLU A 22 -8.14 -5.87 -7.40
N SER A 23 -7.65 -6.37 -8.53
CA SER A 23 -6.42 -5.88 -9.15
C SER A 23 -6.60 -4.47 -9.72
N GLU A 24 -7.74 -4.19 -10.38
CA GLU A 24 -8.07 -2.85 -10.85
C GLU A 24 -8.14 -1.85 -9.68
N ARG A 25 -8.87 -2.19 -8.62
CA ARG A 25 -8.96 -1.37 -7.40
C ARG A 25 -7.61 -1.16 -6.71
N LEU A 26 -6.70 -2.13 -6.80
CA LEU A 26 -5.34 -1.97 -6.27
C LEU A 26 -4.52 -1.02 -7.15
N GLY A 27 -4.65 -1.11 -8.48
CA GLY A 27 -4.03 -0.20 -9.42
C GLY A 27 -4.37 1.26 -9.14
N ASP A 28 -5.65 1.56 -8.91
CA ASP A 28 -6.12 2.91 -8.57
C ASP A 28 -5.48 3.43 -7.28
N ARG A 29 -5.49 2.61 -6.21
CA ARG A 29 -4.88 2.97 -4.93
C ARG A 29 -3.37 3.22 -5.05
N ILE A 30 -2.67 2.43 -5.87
CA ILE A 30 -1.25 2.65 -6.15
C ILE A 30 -1.05 3.97 -6.89
N GLY A 31 -1.91 4.28 -7.86
CA GLY A 31 -1.90 5.56 -8.59
C GLY A 31 -2.07 6.75 -7.65
N GLU A 32 -3.09 6.71 -6.80
CA GLU A 32 -3.35 7.74 -5.78
C GLU A 32 -2.17 7.91 -4.83
N ALA A 33 -1.65 6.81 -4.28
CA ALA A 33 -0.50 6.84 -3.38
C ALA A 33 0.75 7.40 -4.06
N ARG A 34 0.97 7.09 -5.34
CA ARG A 34 2.09 7.63 -6.11
C ARG A 34 1.94 9.14 -6.31
N THR A 35 0.75 9.62 -6.67
CA THR A 35 0.49 11.06 -6.83
C THR A 35 0.68 11.81 -5.51
N ASP A 36 0.15 11.25 -4.41
CA ASP A 36 0.33 11.82 -3.07
C ASP A 36 1.81 11.85 -2.65
N TRP A 37 2.55 10.77 -2.92
CA TRP A 37 3.99 10.73 -2.67
C TRP A 37 4.76 11.80 -3.44
N GLU A 38 4.51 11.95 -4.75
CA GLU A 38 5.18 12.97 -5.56
C GLU A 38 4.85 14.39 -5.08
N ARG A 39 3.61 14.63 -4.63
CA ARG A 39 3.22 15.90 -4.01
C ARG A 39 3.99 16.14 -2.71
N LYS A 40 4.01 15.15 -1.80
CA LYS A 40 4.66 15.25 -0.50
C LYS A 40 6.17 15.42 -0.60
N LYS A 41 6.80 14.86 -1.64
CA LYS A 41 8.25 14.97 -1.88
C LYS A 41 8.73 16.42 -1.99
N GLY A 42 7.91 17.32 -2.53
CA GLY A 42 8.20 18.75 -2.68
C GLY A 42 7.47 19.65 -1.69
N ASP A 43 6.79 19.08 -0.70
CA ASP A 43 6.06 19.83 0.31
C ASP A 43 6.96 20.01 1.54
N ASP A 44 7.49 21.23 1.73
CA ASP A 44 8.36 21.56 2.87
C ASP A 44 7.68 21.39 4.24
N ALA A 45 6.34 21.28 4.28
CA ALA A 45 5.62 20.97 5.50
C ALA A 45 5.68 19.48 5.89
N VAL A 46 6.15 18.60 4.99
CA VAL A 46 6.33 17.17 5.25
C VAL A 46 7.74 16.94 5.81
N PRO A 47 7.89 16.48 7.06
CA PRO A 47 9.20 16.19 7.63
C PRO A 47 9.97 15.18 6.77
N GLY A 48 11.20 15.54 6.36
CA GLY A 48 12.05 14.71 5.51
C GLY A 48 11.78 14.79 3.99
N ALA A 49 10.81 15.59 3.55
CA ALA A 49 10.66 15.94 2.13
C ALA A 49 11.90 16.69 1.61
N GLY A 50 12.19 16.60 0.31
CA GLY A 50 13.39 17.20 -0.30
C GLY A 50 14.70 16.41 -0.13
N GLY A 51 14.70 15.31 0.64
CA GLY A 51 15.84 14.40 0.71
C GLY A 51 16.99 14.92 1.57
N ASP A 52 16.70 15.65 2.65
CA ASP A 52 17.67 15.82 3.73
C ASP A 52 17.61 14.60 4.67
N PRO A 53 18.51 13.61 4.50
CA PRO A 53 18.53 12.41 5.35
C PRO A 53 18.76 12.75 6.82
N ALA A 54 19.44 13.87 7.13
CA ALA A 54 19.68 14.28 8.51
C ALA A 54 18.38 14.77 9.19
N ALA A 55 17.44 15.35 8.42
CA ALA A 55 16.13 15.75 8.92
C ALA A 55 15.19 14.54 9.11
N ALA A 56 15.32 13.51 8.27
CA ALA A 56 14.57 12.26 8.40
C ALA A 56 15.00 11.43 9.63
N GLU A 57 16.30 11.40 9.95
CA GLU A 57 16.82 10.69 11.13
C GLU A 57 16.49 11.37 12.46
N SER A 58 16.12 12.66 12.46
CA SER A 58 15.70 13.38 13.67
C SER A 58 14.26 13.05 14.11
N GLY A 59 13.48 12.37 13.28
CA GLY A 59 12.10 11.99 13.57
C GLY A 59 12.02 10.58 14.11
N LEU A 60 12.44 10.35 15.35
CA LEU A 60 12.09 9.11 16.06
C LEU A 60 10.55 8.94 16.00
N PRO A 61 10.02 7.76 15.63
CA PRO A 61 8.60 7.52 15.77
C PRO A 61 8.23 7.75 17.25
N PRO A 62 7.04 8.32 17.56
CA PRO A 62 6.64 8.59 18.95
C PRO A 62 6.60 7.33 19.83
N GLU A 63 6.69 6.15 19.21
CA GLU A 63 6.69 4.83 19.85
C GLU A 63 8.12 4.36 20.24
N ALA A 64 9.16 5.12 19.87
CA ALA A 64 10.54 4.88 20.30
C ALA A 64 10.90 5.63 21.61
N ASP A 65 9.98 6.43 22.16
CA ASP A 65 10.09 7.10 23.46
C ASP A 65 9.45 6.24 24.57
N GLU A 66 9.79 4.95 24.63
CA GLU A 66 9.51 4.15 25.81
C GLU A 66 10.70 4.35 26.78
N PRO A 67 10.51 5.00 27.95
CA PRO A 67 11.58 5.08 28.92
C PRO A 67 11.81 3.67 29.47
N THR A 68 12.85 3.00 28.96
CA THR A 68 13.45 1.87 29.69
C THR A 68 14.10 2.47 30.95
N GLY A 69 13.27 2.65 31.97
CA GLY A 69 13.63 3.24 33.24
C GLY A 69 14.37 2.22 34.11
N GLY A 70 15.48 2.69 34.69
CA GLY A 70 15.92 2.36 36.06
C GLY A 70 16.61 1.03 36.28
#